data_AF-A0A7Y3HNF4-F1
#
_entry.id   AF-A0A7Y3HNF4-F1
#
_cell.length_a   1.000
_cell.length_b   1.000
_cell.length_c   1.000
_cell.angle_alpha   90.00
_cell.angle_beta   90.00
_cell.angle_gamma   90.00
#
_symmetry.space_group_name_H-M   'P 1'
#
loop_
_entity.id
_entity.type
_entity.pdbx_description
1 polymer ?
#
loop_
_entity_poly.entity_id
_entity_poly.type
_entity_poly.pdbx_seq_one_letter_code
_entity_poly.pdbx_strand_id
1 'polypeptide(L)'
;NNTPVFLELDYKSTIPFTVGVFAYQNTYTDQVPIVVVNSKDEWNKIYIELAFTLSDFPNANEFSFFIGTFLSSGLTEGEVYIDNIKVVYSN
;
A
#
# COMPACT_ATOMS: atom_id res chain seq x y z
N ASN A 1 9.04 11.23 -18.72
CA ASN A 1 8.58 11.71 -17.40
C ASN A 1 8.74 10.58 -16.40
N ASN A 2 9.82 10.59 -15.63
CA ASN A 2 10.10 9.59 -14.59
C ASN A 2 10.05 10.28 -13.22
N THR A 3 8.95 10.99 -12.97
CA THR A 3 8.75 11.68 -11.70
C THR A 3 8.40 10.63 -10.66
N PRO A 4 9.21 10.46 -9.60
CA PRO A 4 8.91 9.48 -8.57
C PRO A 4 7.67 9.92 -7.79
N VAL A 5 6.73 8.99 -7.63
CA VAL A 5 5.49 9.15 -6.89
C VAL A 5 5.53 8.18 -5.72
N PHE A 6 5.25 8.67 -4.51
CA PHE A 6 5.25 7.89 -3.29
C PHE A 6 3.93 8.00 -2.55
N LEU A 7 3.53 6.93 -1.88
CA LEU A 7 2.55 6.95 -0.80
C LEU A 7 3.29 7.18 0.52
N GLU A 8 3.03 8.30 1.17
CA GLU A 8 3.42 8.59 2.56
C GLU A 8 2.28 8.18 3.48
N LEU A 9 2.58 7.44 4.56
CA LEU A 9 1.62 7.18 5.64
C LEU A 9 2.33 6.99 6.98
N ASP A 10 1.61 7.30 8.07
CA ASP A 10 2.00 6.92 9.42
C ASP A 10 1.26 5.63 9.82
N TYR A 11 1.96 4.70 10.46
CA TYR A 11 1.39 3.43 10.90
C TYR A 11 1.87 2.99 12.28
N LYS A 12 1.04 2.18 12.94
CA LYS A 12 1.36 1.37 14.11
C LYS A 12 0.60 0.05 13.97
N SER A 13 1.24 -1.10 14.18
CA SER A 13 0.53 -2.38 14.04
C SER A 13 1.12 -3.50 14.88
N THR A 14 0.25 -4.41 15.35
CA THR A 14 0.65 -5.61 16.09
C THR A 14 0.87 -6.81 15.16
N ILE A 15 0.38 -6.74 13.92
CA ILE A 15 0.58 -7.73 12.86
C ILE A 15 1.09 -7.10 11.56
N PRO A 16 1.74 -7.88 10.67
CA PRO A 16 2.11 -7.40 9.35
C PRO A 16 0.89 -7.02 8.50
N PHE A 17 1.07 -6.03 7.64
CA PHE A 17 0.06 -5.65 6.65
C PHE A 17 0.71 -5.43 5.29
N THR A 18 -0.08 -5.62 4.25
CA THR A 18 0.30 -5.42 2.86
C THR A 18 -0.29 -4.10 2.38
N VAL A 19 0.53 -3.29 1.73
CA VAL A 19 0.08 -2.14 0.96
C VAL A 19 0.22 -2.48 -0.51
N GLY A 20 -0.81 -2.17 -1.28
CA GLY A 20 -0.81 -2.40 -2.71
C GLY A 20 -1.83 -1.52 -3.43
N VAL A 21 -2.06 -1.84 -4.70
CA VAL A 21 -3.04 -1.16 -5.54
C VAL A 21 -3.98 -2.16 -6.21
N PHE A 22 -5.22 -1.76 -6.38
CA PHE A 22 -6.11 -2.32 -7.38
C PHE A 22 -5.92 -1.51 -8.66
N ALA A 23 -5.51 -2.18 -9.74
CA ALA A 23 -5.43 -1.59 -11.07
C ALA A 23 -6.71 -1.95 -11.84
N TYR A 24 -7.54 -0.95 -12.12
CA TYR A 24 -8.81 -1.16 -12.82
C TYR A 24 -8.59 -1.04 -14.33
N GLN A 25 -8.61 -2.19 -15.01
CA GLN A 25 -8.62 -2.25 -16.46
C GLN A 25 -10.06 -2.32 -16.98
N ASN A 26 -10.24 -2.24 -18.29
CA ASN A 26 -11.57 -2.19 -18.91
C ASN A 26 -12.46 -3.41 -18.60
N THR A 27 -11.86 -4.58 -18.38
CA THR A 27 -12.57 -5.86 -18.27
C THR A 27 -12.30 -6.64 -17.00
N TYR A 28 -11.27 -6.28 -16.24
CA TYR A 28 -10.88 -6.94 -15.00
C TYR A 28 -10.12 -5.98 -14.09
N THR A 29 -9.95 -6.38 -12.83
CA THR A 29 -9.17 -5.65 -11.83
C THR A 29 -8.03 -6.54 -11.36
N ASP A 30 -6.81 -6.02 -11.41
CA ASP A 30 -5.65 -6.68 -10.81
C ASP A 30 -5.45 -6.18 -9.38
N GLN A 31 -5.26 -7.11 -8.44
CA GLN A 31 -4.80 -6.78 -7.09
C GLN A 31 -3.29 -6.96 -7.02
N VAL A 32 -2.56 -5.86 -6.88
CA VAL A 32 -1.11 -5.82 -6.99
C VAL A 32 -0.51 -5.49 -5.62
N PRO A 33 0.02 -6.48 -4.87
CA PRO A 33 0.73 -6.20 -3.63
C PRO A 33 2.07 -5.51 -3.96
N ILE A 34 2.34 -4.37 -3.31
CA ILE A 34 3.59 -3.60 -3.52
C ILE A 34 4.61 -3.95 -2.43
N VAL A 35 4.18 -3.91 -1.17
CA VAL A 35 5.07 -4.15 -0.03
C VAL A 35 4.32 -4.78 1.13
N VAL A 36 5.01 -5.67 1.86
CA VAL A 36 4.58 -6.15 3.17
C VAL A 36 5.36 -5.39 4.24
N VAL A 37 4.62 -4.69 5.10
CA VAL A 37 5.15 -3.90 6.21
C VAL A 37 5.11 -4.77 7.46
N ASN A 38 6.26 -4.91 8.11
CA ASN A 38 6.37 -5.62 9.38
C ASN A 38 5.69 -4.85 10.52
N SER A 39 5.23 -5.58 11.54
CA SER A 39 4.62 -4.97 12.72
C SER A 39 5.60 -4.07 13.48
N LYS A 40 5.05 -2.99 14.04
CA LYS A 40 5.74 -2.07 14.94
C LYS A 40 4.75 -1.50 15.94
N ASP A 41 5.06 -1.66 17.22
CA ASP A 41 4.20 -1.22 18.33
C ASP A 41 4.23 0.30 18.55
N GLU A 42 5.13 1.02 17.87
CA GLU A 42 5.24 2.48 17.89
C GLU A 42 4.81 3.10 16.57
N TRP A 43 4.42 4.38 16.59
CA TRP A 43 4.11 5.11 15.35
C TRP A 43 5.36 5.30 14.49
N ASN A 44 5.26 4.91 13.22
CA ASN A 44 6.32 4.99 12.23
C ASN A 44 5.80 5.62 10.95
N LYS A 45 6.65 6.41 10.28
CA LYS A 45 6.36 6.93 8.94
C LYS A 45 7.02 6.05 7.87
N ILE A 46 6.29 5.74 6.80
CA ILE A 46 6.83 5.02 5.63
C ILE A 46 6.52 5.76 4.34
N TYR A 47 7.42 5.57 3.37
CA TYR A 47 7.29 6.03 1.99
C TYR A 47 7.35 4.81 1.10
N ILE A 48 6.31 4.60 0.30
CA ILE A 48 6.19 3.47 -0.62
C ILE A 48 6.23 4.02 -2.03
N GLU A 49 7.23 3.60 -2.81
CA GLU A 49 7.35 4.02 -4.22
C GLU A 49 6.24 3.35 -5.04
N LEU A 50 5.49 4.16 -5.79
CA LEU A 50 4.36 3.70 -6.59
C LEU A 50 4.70 3.68 -8.09
N ALA A 51 5.52 4.63 -8.55
CA ALA A 51 5.72 4.89 -9.98
C ALA A 51 6.14 3.65 -10.76
N PHE A 52 7.10 2.87 -10.24
CA PHE A 52 7.50 1.62 -10.87
C PHE A 52 6.35 0.62 -11.03
N THR A 53 5.59 0.35 -9.95
CA THR A 53 4.50 -0.64 -9.99
C THR A 53 3.37 -0.20 -10.93
N LEU A 54 3.01 1.09 -10.92
CA LEU A 54 1.93 1.60 -11.77
C LEU A 54 2.30 1.54 -13.26
N SER A 55 3.60 1.61 -13.58
CA SER A 55 4.07 1.55 -14.98
C SER A 55 3.85 0.20 -15.65
N ASP A 56 3.65 -0.87 -14.87
CA ASP A 56 3.33 -2.21 -15.39
C ASP A 56 1.87 -2.33 -15.88
N PHE A 57 1.02 -1.34 -15.58
CA PHE A 57 -0.41 -1.33 -15.92
C PHE A 57 -0.76 -0.13 -16.82
N PRO A 58 -0.19 -0.02 -18.04
CA PRO A 58 -0.38 1.15 -18.91
C PRO A 58 -1.82 1.31 -19.42
N ASN A 59 -2.64 0.26 -19.33
CA ASN A 59 -4.05 0.27 -19.75
C ASN A 59 -5.03 0.43 -18.58
N ALA A 60 -4.54 0.57 -17.34
CA ALA A 60 -5.40 0.83 -16.20
C ALA A 60 -5.87 2.29 -16.24
N ASN A 61 -7.18 2.49 -16.11
CA ASN A 61 -7.78 3.83 -16.13
C ASN A 61 -7.85 4.44 -14.73
N GLU A 62 -7.80 3.60 -13.71
CA GLU A 62 -7.92 3.98 -12.31
C GLU A 62 -7.05 3.06 -11.45
N PHE A 63 -6.50 3.64 -10.38
CA PHE A 63 -5.84 2.89 -9.32
C PHE A 63 -6.45 3.26 -7.98
N SER A 64 -6.80 2.25 -7.17
CA SER A 64 -7.17 2.44 -5.76
C SER A 64 -6.16 1.75 -4.86
N PHE A 65 -5.67 2.43 -3.84
CA PHE A 65 -4.80 1.80 -2.85
C PHE A 65 -5.59 0.84 -1.98
N PHE A 66 -4.96 -0.26 -1.58
CA PHE A 66 -5.48 -1.13 -0.55
C PHE A 66 -4.46 -1.34 0.56
N ILE A 67 -4.97 -1.50 1.76
CA ILE A 67 -4.24 -1.96 2.94
C ILE A 67 -4.94 -3.24 3.37
N GLY A 68 -4.22 -4.36 3.28
CA GLY A 68 -4.75 -5.69 3.57
C GLY A 68 -3.93 -6.37 4.65
N THR A 69 -4.57 -7.10 5.55
CA THR A 69 -3.87 -7.94 6.52
C THR A 69 -4.56 -9.28 6.63
N PHE A 70 -3.84 -10.27 7.12
CA PHE A 70 -4.37 -11.59 7.44
C PHE A 70 -3.92 -11.96 8.85
N LEU A 71 -4.85 -12.52 9.62
CA LEU A 71 -4.53 -13.01 10.94
C LEU A 71 -3.86 -14.38 10.81
N SER A 72 -2.59 -14.47 11.23
CA SER A 72 -1.84 -15.73 11.16
C SER A 72 -2.47 -16.79 12.07
N SER A 73 -2.35 -18.06 11.68
CA SER A 73 -2.90 -19.18 12.45
C SER A 73 -2.37 -19.15 13.89
N GLY A 74 -3.28 -19.27 14.86
CA GLY A 74 -2.96 -19.22 16.30
C GLY A 74 -3.10 -17.85 16.94
N LEU A 75 -3.27 -16.77 16.18
CA LEU A 75 -3.64 -15.47 16.71
C LEU A 75 -5.17 -15.33 16.76
N THR A 76 -5.66 -14.65 17.79
CA THR A 76 -7.10 -14.34 17.98
C THR A 76 -7.46 -12.90 17.64
N GLU A 77 -6.46 -12.02 17.62
CA GLU A 77 -6.60 -10.59 17.34
C GLU A 77 -5.34 -10.02 16.68
N GLY A 78 -5.51 -8.91 16.00
CA GLY A 78 -4.43 -8.13 15.43
C GLY A 78 -4.96 -6.77 15.00
N GLU A 79 -4.15 -5.74 15.17
CA GLU A 79 -4.55 -4.36 15.00
C GLU A 79 -3.59 -3.65 14.03
N VAL A 80 -4.17 -2.84 13.14
CA VAL A 80 -3.45 -1.98 12.22
C VAL A 80 -4.05 -0.59 12.31
N TYR A 81 -3.26 0.36 12.77
CA TYR A 81 -3.61 1.77 12.87
C TYR A 81 -2.88 2.53 11.77
N ILE A 82 -3.61 3.33 11.01
CA ILE A 82 -3.09 4.14 9.90
C ILE A 82 -3.54 5.58 10.11
N ASP A 83 -2.64 6.53 9.88
CA ASP A 83 -2.94 7.97 9.91
C ASP A 83 -2.10 8.73 8.86
N ASN A 84 -2.42 9.99 8.60
CA ASN A 84 -1.66 10.91 7.75
C ASN A 84 -1.34 10.41 6.33
N ILE A 85 -2.25 9.68 5.70
CA ILE A 85 -2.07 9.13 4.34
C ILE A 85 -2.01 10.26 3.30
N LYS A 86 -0.95 10.29 2.48
CA LYS A 86 -0.74 11.29 1.41
C LYS A 86 -0.04 10.67 0.21
N VAL A 87 -0.42 11.11 -0.99
CA VAL A 87 0.39 10.87 -2.21
C VAL A 87 1.30 12.06 -2.41
N VAL A 88 2.60 11.82 -2.53
CA VAL A 88 3.63 12.85 -2.72
C VAL A 88 4.42 12.58 -4.00
N TYR A 89 4.77 13.63 -4.73
CA TYR A 89 5.55 13.56 -5.97
C TYR A 89 6.51 14.74 -6.05
N SER A 90 7.63 14.57 -6.76
CA SER A 90 8.60 15.66 -6.97
C SER A 90 8.18 16.54 -8.15
N ASN A 91 8.28 17.87 -8.02
CA ASN A 91 8.09 18.83 -9.13
C ASN A 91 9.41 19.19 -9.79
#